data_AF-A0AAD1RGJ8-F1
#
_entry.id   AF-A0AAD1RGJ8-F1
#
_cell.length_a   1.000
_cell.length_b   1.000
_cell.length_c   1.000
_cell.angle_alpha   90.00
_cell.angle_beta   90.00
_cell.angle_gamma   90.00
#
_symmetry.space_group_name_H-M   'P 1'
#
loop_
_entity.id
_entity.type
_entity.pdbx_description
1 polymer ?
#
loop_
_entity_poly.entity_id
_entity_poly.type
_entity_poly.pdbx_seq_one_letter_code
_entity_poly.pdbx_strand_id
1 'polypeptide(L)'
;MVLLPKILNVFRMLPIQVPPQTLKNIQAIIARFIWNKAKPHLHITILQQLQSRGGLGPPKLTSYYEAAILDSAIRYHAPKHTFQWADMESDRSKPHSLLHAMWSPKTHRPPKLSLYPTSVLMLKYWDRLMATITEIGKFFIHAPIEALARLTPWLSLKTWTKYGVKIIKDICTQKGIKPFPALQTQYNIPNSCIFQYLQVKSVISTHVTLNPQIQPYRLKDMTEIFSRCHKSPLKPKALSLCYRTNLDYNTPRSFTYVQKWEKEGIPTITDSHWLSALTALSGLTSCFSH
;
A
#
# COMPACT_ATOMS: atom_id res chain seq x y z
N MET A 1 12.11 -28.41 4.88
CA MET A 1 12.66 -27.46 3.90
C MET A 1 11.61 -26.41 3.58
N VAL A 2 11.86 -25.11 3.84
CA VAL A 2 10.82 -24.07 3.67
C VAL A 2 10.97 -23.40 2.29
N LEU A 3 10.08 -23.73 1.34
CA LEU A 3 10.12 -23.24 -0.04
C LEU A 3 9.73 -21.75 -0.17
N LEU A 4 8.71 -21.33 0.58
CA LEU A 4 8.13 -19.99 0.47
C LEU A 4 9.13 -18.87 0.84
N PRO A 5 9.88 -18.92 1.96
CA PRO A 5 10.88 -17.91 2.29
C PRO A 5 11.98 -17.78 1.24
N LYS A 6 12.38 -18.88 0.59
CA LYS A 6 13.38 -18.85 -0.49
C LYS A 6 12.87 -18.09 -1.71
N ILE A 7 11.65 -18.38 -2.16
CA ILE A 7 11.01 -17.66 -3.27
C ILE A 7 10.84 -16.18 -2.92
N LEU A 8 10.40 -15.89 -1.69
CA LEU A 8 10.19 -14.53 -1.21
C LEU A 8 11.49 -13.72 -1.16
N ASN A 9 12.60 -14.37 -0.77
CA ASN A 9 13.91 -13.75 -0.79
C ASN A 9 14.31 -13.35 -2.22
N VAL A 10 14.08 -14.22 -3.21
CA VAL A 10 14.33 -13.91 -4.63
C VAL A 10 13.52 -12.70 -5.08
N PHE A 11 12.22 -12.63 -4.76
CA PHE A 11 11.39 -11.48 -5.12
C PHE A 11 11.86 -10.17 -4.50
N ARG A 12 12.43 -10.20 -3.29
CA ARG A 12 12.96 -9.01 -2.62
C ARG A 12 14.32 -8.57 -3.17
N MET A 13 15.19 -9.53 -3.49
CA MET A 13 16.55 -9.26 -3.95
C MET A 13 16.59 -8.87 -5.43
N LEU A 14 15.64 -9.36 -6.22
CA LEU A 14 15.58 -9.14 -7.66
C LEU A 14 14.23 -8.53 -8.03
N PRO A 15 14.06 -7.20 -7.96
CA PRO A 15 12.89 -6.49 -8.45
C PRO A 15 12.91 -6.42 -10.00
N ILE A 16 12.96 -7.59 -10.63
CA ILE A 16 12.95 -7.79 -12.08
C ILE A 16 11.55 -8.24 -12.47
N GLN A 17 11.11 -7.86 -13.66
CA GLN A 17 9.83 -8.30 -14.20
C GLN A 17 9.80 -9.82 -14.38
N VAL A 18 9.13 -10.52 -13.47
CA VAL A 18 8.93 -11.97 -13.60
C VAL A 18 7.81 -12.24 -14.60
N PRO A 19 8.02 -13.11 -15.61
CA PRO A 19 6.96 -13.50 -16.53
C PRO A 19 5.77 -14.13 -15.77
N PRO A 20 4.52 -13.77 -16.11
CA PRO A 20 3.34 -14.28 -15.41
C PRO A 20 3.22 -15.80 -15.54
N GLN A 21 3.70 -16.38 -16.65
CA GLN A 21 3.68 -17.82 -16.86
C GLN A 21 4.57 -18.56 -15.86
N THR A 22 5.75 -18.03 -15.54
CA THR A 22 6.64 -18.60 -14.52
C THR A 22 5.96 -18.63 -13.16
N LEU A 23 5.30 -17.53 -12.77
CA LEU A 23 4.55 -17.47 -11.51
C LEU A 23 3.41 -18.49 -11.47
N LYS A 24 2.67 -18.64 -12.58
CA LYS A 24 1.59 -19.64 -12.70
C LYS A 24 2.12 -21.08 -12.58
N ASN A 25 3.25 -21.38 -13.22
CA ASN A 25 3.87 -22.71 -13.15
C ASN A 25 4.29 -23.07 -11.72
N ILE A 26 4.96 -22.14 -11.01
CA ILE A 26 5.34 -22.36 -9.60
C ILE A 26 4.10 -22.51 -8.73
N GLN A 27 3.07 -21.67 -8.94
CA GLN A 27 1.80 -21.77 -8.21
C GLN A 27 1.11 -23.12 -8.44
N ALA A 28 1.15 -23.67 -9.65
CA ALA A 28 0.58 -24.97 -9.97
C ALA A 28 1.32 -26.12 -9.24
N ILE A 29 2.65 -26.04 -9.13
CA ILE A 29 3.45 -27.00 -8.34
C ILE A 29 3.06 -26.93 -6.86
N ILE A 30 2.95 -25.73 -6.30
CA ILE A 30 2.50 -25.53 -4.91
C ILE A 30 1.08 -26.07 -4.71
N ALA A 31 0.17 -25.82 -5.65
CA ALA A 31 -1.20 -26.34 -5.57
C ALA A 31 -1.23 -27.88 -5.62
N ARG A 32 -0.46 -28.52 -6.52
CA ARG A 32 -0.32 -29.98 -6.57
C ARG A 32 0.23 -30.57 -5.28
N PHE A 33 1.15 -29.86 -4.63
CA PHE A 33 1.70 -30.25 -3.33
C PHE A 33 0.64 -30.15 -2.23
N ILE A 34 -0.08 -29.04 -2.14
CA ILE A 34 -1.17 -28.84 -1.14
C ILE A 34 -2.23 -29.94 -1.25
N TRP A 35 -2.62 -30.29 -2.48
CA TRP A 35 -3.63 -31.33 -2.71
C TRP A 35 -3.06 -32.75 -2.70
N ASN A 36 -1.75 -32.95 -2.47
CA ASN A 36 -1.10 -34.25 -2.55
C ASN A 36 -1.47 -35.06 -3.82
N LYS A 37 -1.52 -34.38 -4.98
CA LYS A 37 -2.02 -34.92 -6.26
C LYS A 37 -3.48 -35.44 -6.26
N ALA A 38 -4.24 -35.27 -5.18
CA ALA A 38 -5.65 -35.58 -5.11
C ALA A 38 -6.50 -34.51 -5.82
N LYS A 39 -7.78 -34.85 -6.07
CA LYS A 39 -8.75 -33.92 -6.66
C LYS A 39 -9.08 -32.81 -5.64
N PRO A 40 -8.95 -31.52 -6.01
CA PRO A 40 -9.26 -30.42 -5.10
C PRO A 40 -10.77 -30.39 -4.79
N HIS A 41 -11.13 -30.42 -3.51
CA HIS A 41 -12.51 -30.23 -3.07
C HIS A 41 -12.96 -28.77 -3.10
N LEU A 42 -12.01 -27.84 -2.91
CA LEU A 42 -12.25 -26.40 -2.97
C LEU A 42 -11.36 -25.76 -4.04
N HIS A 43 -11.86 -24.73 -4.70
CA HIS A 43 -11.05 -23.97 -5.63
C HIS A 43 -9.93 -23.22 -4.89
N ILE A 44 -8.69 -23.30 -5.40
CA ILE A 44 -7.51 -22.72 -4.73
C ILE A 44 -7.63 -21.21 -4.52
N THR A 45 -8.35 -20.49 -5.37
CA THR A 45 -8.56 -19.04 -5.21
C THR A 45 -9.42 -18.68 -4.01
N ILE A 46 -10.30 -19.58 -3.56
CA ILE A 46 -11.11 -19.39 -2.34
C ILE A 46 -10.20 -19.60 -1.13
N LEU A 47 -9.37 -20.66 -1.15
CA LEU A 47 -8.40 -20.91 -0.09
C LEU A 47 -7.44 -19.74 0.10
N GLN A 48 -6.94 -19.15 -0.99
CA GLN A 48 -5.99 -18.03 -0.99
C GLN A 48 -6.57 -16.69 -0.48
N GLN A 49 -7.87 -16.63 -0.17
CA GLN A 49 -8.46 -15.42 0.40
C GLN A 49 -7.93 -15.15 1.82
N LEU A 50 -8.23 -13.97 2.34
CA LEU A 50 -7.95 -13.63 3.73
C LEU A 50 -8.75 -14.54 4.66
N GLN A 51 -8.21 -14.81 5.85
CA GLN A 51 -8.92 -15.56 6.89
C GLN A 51 -10.25 -14.89 7.26
N SER A 52 -10.30 -13.56 7.27
CA SER A 52 -11.55 -12.78 7.46
C SER A 52 -12.60 -13.01 6.39
N ARG A 53 -12.23 -13.65 5.28
CA ARG A 53 -13.12 -14.00 4.16
C ARG A 53 -13.25 -15.53 3.99
N GLY A 54 -12.90 -16.32 5.00
CA GLY A 54 -12.98 -17.79 4.95
C GLY A 54 -11.84 -18.47 4.19
N GLY A 55 -10.75 -17.77 3.89
CA GLY A 55 -9.55 -18.37 3.31
C GLY A 55 -8.71 -19.14 4.34
N LEU A 56 -7.99 -20.17 3.87
CA LEU A 56 -7.12 -21.03 4.70
C LEU A 56 -5.63 -20.64 4.63
N GLY A 57 -5.29 -19.58 3.89
CA GLY A 57 -3.94 -19.01 3.88
C GLY A 57 -2.85 -19.64 3.00
N PRO A 58 -3.11 -20.48 1.97
CA PRO A 58 -2.06 -20.82 1.01
C PRO A 58 -1.56 -19.56 0.27
N PRO A 59 -0.27 -19.50 -0.08
CA PRO A 59 0.32 -18.31 -0.67
C PRO A 59 -0.16 -18.09 -2.12
N LYS A 60 -0.48 -16.85 -2.44
CA LYS A 60 -0.70 -16.39 -3.82
C LYS A 60 0.55 -15.66 -4.33
N LEU A 61 1.35 -16.36 -5.15
CA LEU A 61 2.68 -15.88 -5.57
C LEU A 61 2.64 -14.54 -6.30
N THR A 62 1.61 -14.31 -7.14
CA THR A 62 1.46 -13.04 -7.85
C THR A 62 1.32 -11.86 -6.88
N SER A 63 0.50 -12.04 -5.84
CA SER A 63 0.27 -11.01 -4.83
C SER A 63 1.48 -10.80 -3.92
N TYR A 64 2.27 -11.86 -3.65
CA TYR A 64 3.56 -11.73 -2.94
C TYR A 64 4.61 -10.97 -3.76
N TYR A 65 4.71 -11.26 -5.05
CA TYR A 65 5.60 -10.56 -5.95
C TYR A 65 5.24 -9.07 -6.04
N GLU A 66 3.95 -8.74 -6.21
CA GLU A 66 3.46 -7.36 -6.16
C GLU A 66 3.74 -6.70 -4.81
N ALA A 67 3.54 -7.43 -3.70
CA ALA A 67 3.81 -6.92 -2.36
C ALA A 67 5.31 -6.63 -2.13
N ALA A 68 6.21 -7.44 -2.71
CA ALA A 68 7.65 -7.20 -2.62
C ALA A 68 8.06 -5.93 -3.36
N ILE A 69 7.48 -5.70 -4.55
CA ILE A 69 7.71 -4.45 -5.30
C ILE A 69 7.14 -3.25 -4.52
N LEU A 70 5.95 -3.37 -3.95
CA LEU A 70 5.37 -2.29 -3.14
C LEU A 70 6.18 -2.03 -1.86
N ASP A 71 6.68 -3.06 -1.19
CA ASP A 71 7.57 -2.93 -0.03
C ASP A 71 8.82 -2.12 -0.41
N SER A 72 9.40 -2.37 -1.59
CA SER A 72 10.50 -1.55 -2.11
C SER A 72 10.08 -0.10 -2.37
N ALA A 73 8.92 0.13 -2.98
CA ALA A 73 8.36 1.47 -3.22
C ALA A 73 8.18 2.26 -1.91
N ILE A 74 7.68 1.60 -0.87
CA ILE A 74 7.44 2.22 0.42
C ILE A 74 8.78 2.55 1.10
N ARG A 75 9.84 1.75 0.91
CA ARG A 75 11.16 2.02 1.51
C ARG A 75 11.80 3.33 1.04
N TYR A 76 11.47 3.86 -0.13
CA TYR A 76 11.92 5.20 -0.55
C TYR A 76 11.39 6.33 0.36
N HIS A 77 10.32 6.08 1.12
CA HIS A 77 9.79 7.02 2.10
C HIS A 77 10.53 6.99 3.44
N ALA A 78 11.47 6.07 3.63
CA ALA A 78 12.31 6.05 4.81
C ALA A 78 13.22 7.31 4.87
N PRO A 79 13.70 7.69 6.07
CA PRO A 79 14.71 8.74 6.19
C PRO A 79 15.93 8.46 5.31
N LYS A 80 16.58 9.51 4.79
CA LYS A 80 17.84 9.40 4.04
C LYS A 80 18.87 8.59 4.82
N HIS A 81 19.72 7.84 4.12
CA HIS A 81 20.76 6.98 4.69
C HIS A 81 20.25 5.74 5.44
N THR A 82 18.93 5.47 5.44
CA THR A 82 18.38 4.21 5.97
C THR A 82 18.67 3.05 5.02
N PHE A 83 18.54 3.28 3.70
CA PHE A 83 18.71 2.27 2.67
C PHE A 83 19.61 2.83 1.57
N GLN A 84 20.88 2.41 1.55
CA GLN A 84 21.88 2.91 0.59
C GLN A 84 21.41 2.77 -0.86
N TRP A 85 20.79 1.65 -1.21
CA TRP A 85 20.25 1.43 -2.56
C TRP A 85 19.17 2.45 -2.94
N ALA A 86 18.30 2.84 -2.00
CA ALA A 86 17.23 3.81 -2.25
C ALA A 86 17.80 5.23 -2.44
N ASP A 87 18.86 5.57 -1.69
CA ASP A 87 19.59 6.83 -1.87
C ASP A 87 20.29 6.88 -3.23
N MET A 88 20.97 5.79 -3.63
CA MET A 88 21.63 5.68 -4.94
C MET A 88 20.64 5.82 -6.11
N GLU A 89 19.46 5.20 -6.01
CA GLU A 89 18.43 5.34 -7.04
C GLU A 89 17.83 6.76 -7.07
N SER A 90 17.65 7.38 -5.90
CA SER A 90 17.18 8.76 -5.79
C SER A 90 18.20 9.77 -6.32
N ASP A 91 19.49 9.48 -6.19
CA ASP A 91 20.56 10.32 -6.74
C ASP A 91 20.62 10.26 -8.26
N ARG A 92 20.35 9.08 -8.86
CA ARG A 92 20.29 8.92 -10.32
C ARG A 92 19.10 9.61 -10.97
N SER A 93 17.99 9.76 -10.24
CA SER A 93 16.80 10.42 -10.77
C SER A 93 16.96 11.95 -10.89
N LYS A 94 17.99 12.53 -10.26
CA LYS A 94 18.28 13.98 -10.33
C LYS A 94 18.37 14.46 -11.79
N PRO A 95 17.81 15.66 -12.10
CA PRO A 95 17.33 16.70 -11.19
C PRO A 95 15.94 16.44 -10.60
N HIS A 96 15.23 15.41 -11.05
CA HIS A 96 13.87 15.11 -10.61
C HIS A 96 13.86 14.14 -9.42
N SER A 97 13.06 14.42 -8.41
CA SER A 97 12.92 13.51 -7.26
C SER A 97 12.11 12.27 -7.67
N LEU A 98 12.64 11.06 -7.45
CA LEU A 98 11.89 9.82 -7.67
C LEU A 98 10.59 9.79 -6.84
N LEU A 99 10.66 10.26 -5.59
CA LEU A 99 9.48 10.43 -4.74
C LEU A 99 8.46 11.38 -5.40
N HIS A 100 8.90 12.50 -5.97
CA HIS A 100 7.99 13.38 -6.70
C HIS A 100 7.31 12.64 -7.87
N ALA A 101 8.08 11.87 -8.65
CA ALA A 101 7.56 11.10 -9.77
C ALA A 101 6.50 10.07 -9.33
N MET A 102 6.72 9.36 -8.22
CA MET A 102 5.76 8.39 -7.65
C MET A 102 4.39 8.99 -7.35
N TRP A 103 4.36 10.25 -6.90
CA TRP A 103 3.12 10.91 -6.47
C TRP A 103 2.52 11.86 -7.50
N SER A 104 3.27 12.18 -8.56
CA SER A 104 2.78 12.91 -9.73
C SER A 104 1.97 12.01 -10.67
N PRO A 105 0.93 12.53 -11.36
CA PRO A 105 0.26 11.82 -12.44
C PRO A 105 1.22 11.52 -13.58
N LYS A 106 0.98 10.41 -14.31
CA LYS A 106 1.79 10.01 -15.47
C LYS A 106 1.96 11.13 -16.50
N THR A 107 0.93 11.96 -16.69
CA THR A 107 0.90 13.09 -17.63
C THR A 107 1.87 14.21 -17.26
N HIS A 108 2.16 14.40 -15.97
CA HIS A 108 3.02 15.47 -15.47
C HIS A 108 4.45 14.99 -15.19
N ARG A 109 4.78 13.73 -15.51
CA ARG A 109 6.14 13.23 -15.33
C ARG A 109 7.04 13.75 -16.45
N PRO A 110 8.31 14.04 -16.13
CA PRO A 110 9.30 14.36 -17.15
C PRO A 110 9.38 13.21 -18.17
N PRO A 111 9.33 13.48 -19.48
CA PRO A 111 9.37 12.44 -20.51
C PRO A 111 10.71 11.68 -20.54
N LYS A 112 11.78 12.28 -20.00
CA LYS A 112 13.11 11.66 -19.81
C LYS A 112 13.42 11.59 -18.32
N LEU A 113 12.98 10.53 -17.66
CA LEU A 113 13.42 10.20 -16.31
C LEU A 113 14.53 9.14 -16.40
N SER A 114 15.74 9.48 -15.97
CA SER A 114 16.89 8.56 -15.92
C SER A 114 16.74 7.58 -14.77
N LEU A 115 15.88 6.59 -14.93
CA LEU A 115 15.60 5.58 -13.91
C LEU A 115 16.30 4.26 -14.18
N TYR A 116 16.55 3.50 -13.13
CA TYR A 116 16.89 2.09 -13.27
C TYR A 116 15.66 1.29 -13.73
N PRO A 117 15.85 0.16 -14.44
CA PRO A 117 14.75 -0.74 -14.80
C PRO A 117 13.91 -1.17 -13.58
N THR A 118 14.55 -1.31 -12.42
CA THR A 118 13.93 -1.63 -11.12
C THR A 118 12.95 -0.54 -10.68
N SER A 119 13.37 0.73 -10.73
CA SER A 119 12.52 1.87 -10.38
C SER A 119 11.37 2.06 -11.36
N VAL A 120 11.57 1.78 -12.65
CA VAL A 120 10.50 1.83 -13.67
C VAL A 120 9.43 0.78 -13.40
N LEU A 121 9.85 -0.45 -13.10
CA LEU A 121 8.93 -1.53 -12.73
C LEU A 121 8.15 -1.15 -11.47
N MET A 122 8.85 -0.66 -10.45
CA MET A 122 8.25 -0.20 -9.20
C MET A 122 7.18 0.88 -9.46
N LEU A 123 7.49 1.91 -10.25
CA LEU A 123 6.54 2.98 -10.59
C LEU A 123 5.29 2.45 -11.30
N LYS A 124 5.43 1.45 -12.18
CA LYS A 124 4.27 0.84 -12.86
C LYS A 124 3.30 0.19 -11.87
N TYR A 125 3.81 -0.53 -10.87
CA TYR A 125 2.98 -1.15 -9.83
C TYR A 125 2.42 -0.11 -8.86
N TRP A 126 3.23 0.90 -8.52
CA TRP A 126 2.79 2.03 -7.72
C TRP A 126 1.62 2.77 -8.36
N ASP A 127 1.70 3.05 -9.66
CA ASP A 127 0.64 3.73 -10.40
C ASP A 127 -0.66 2.93 -10.42
N ARG A 128 -0.56 1.61 -10.55
CA ARG A 128 -1.73 0.72 -10.48
C ARG A 128 -2.39 0.82 -9.11
N LEU A 129 -1.60 0.81 -8.04
CA LEU A 129 -2.10 0.98 -6.69
C LEU A 129 -2.73 2.37 -6.52
N MET A 130 -2.03 3.43 -6.94
CA MET A 130 -2.54 4.79 -6.83
C MET A 130 -3.81 5.03 -7.65
N ALA A 131 -3.96 4.39 -8.82
CA ALA A 131 -5.19 4.45 -9.61
C ALA A 131 -6.39 3.93 -8.82
N THR A 132 -6.27 2.74 -8.22
CA THR A 132 -7.36 2.13 -7.43
C THR A 132 -7.68 2.93 -6.18
N ILE A 133 -6.71 3.65 -5.60
CA ILE A 133 -7.00 4.53 -4.46
C ILE A 133 -7.62 5.85 -4.92
N THR A 134 -7.22 6.39 -6.07
CA THR A 134 -7.80 7.64 -6.58
C THR A 134 -9.24 7.50 -7.06
N GLU A 135 -9.66 6.30 -7.50
CA GLU A 135 -11.08 5.97 -7.70
C GLU A 135 -11.90 6.12 -6.41
N ILE A 136 -11.26 6.02 -5.24
CA ILE A 136 -11.89 6.21 -3.92
C ILE A 136 -11.96 7.72 -3.55
N GLY A 137 -11.45 8.61 -4.41
CA GLY A 137 -11.58 10.06 -4.30
C GLY A 137 -10.81 10.73 -3.16
N LYS A 138 -9.89 10.02 -2.49
CA LYS A 138 -9.23 10.46 -1.25
C LYS A 138 -7.70 10.40 -1.33
N PHE A 139 -7.04 11.43 -0.82
CA PHE A 139 -5.58 11.57 -0.82
C PHE A 139 -4.92 11.02 0.46
N PHE A 140 -3.67 10.57 0.34
CA PHE A 140 -2.91 10.01 1.47
C PHE A 140 -2.26 11.08 2.34
N ILE A 141 -2.51 11.03 3.65
CA ILE A 141 -1.88 11.92 4.64
C ILE A 141 -0.35 11.72 4.70
N HIS A 142 0.13 10.53 4.34
CA HIS A 142 1.56 10.19 4.32
C HIS A 142 2.27 10.51 3.00
N ALA A 143 1.57 11.08 2.02
CA ALA A 143 2.18 11.54 0.79
C ALA A 143 3.11 12.75 1.06
N PRO A 144 4.18 12.92 0.27
CA PRO A 144 4.98 14.11 0.33
C PRO A 144 4.12 15.33 0.00
N ILE A 145 4.45 16.51 0.54
CA ILE A 145 3.67 17.73 0.29
C ILE A 145 3.65 18.10 -1.20
N GLU A 146 4.73 17.78 -1.91
CA GLU A 146 4.83 17.94 -3.36
C GLU A 146 3.79 17.12 -4.13
N ALA A 147 3.25 16.05 -3.53
CA ALA A 147 2.17 15.27 -4.11
C ALA A 147 0.88 16.09 -4.30
N LEU A 148 0.67 17.15 -3.49
CA LEU A 148 -0.46 18.06 -3.65
C LEU A 148 -0.43 18.81 -4.97
N ALA A 149 0.73 18.91 -5.63
CA ALA A 149 0.84 19.49 -6.97
C ALA A 149 -0.02 18.73 -8.01
N ARG A 150 -0.42 17.48 -7.72
CA ARG A 150 -1.40 16.74 -8.52
C ARG A 150 -2.76 17.44 -8.58
N LEU A 151 -3.18 18.08 -7.49
CA LEU A 151 -4.46 18.77 -7.36
C LEU A 151 -4.33 20.27 -7.66
N THR A 152 -3.14 20.84 -7.40
CA THR A 152 -2.84 22.25 -7.65
C THR A 152 -1.53 22.42 -8.43
N PRO A 153 -1.55 22.23 -9.77
CA PRO A 153 -0.36 22.37 -10.61
C PRO A 153 0.31 23.75 -10.53
N TRP A 154 -0.43 24.80 -10.18
CA TRP A 154 0.05 26.18 -10.07
C TRP A 154 0.76 26.49 -8.74
N LEU A 155 0.72 25.60 -7.75
CA LEU A 155 1.27 25.86 -6.42
C LEU A 155 2.69 25.31 -6.27
N SER A 156 3.66 26.22 -6.15
CA SER A 156 5.06 25.84 -5.84
C SER A 156 5.26 25.69 -4.33
N LEU A 157 5.39 24.44 -3.85
CA LEU A 157 5.65 24.11 -2.44
C LEU A 157 7.14 23.97 -2.11
N LYS A 158 8.04 24.38 -3.01
CA LYS A 158 9.50 24.32 -2.84
C LYS A 158 9.99 25.10 -1.62
N THR A 159 9.29 26.16 -1.24
CA THR A 159 9.62 26.96 -0.06
C THR A 159 9.37 26.15 1.21
N TRP A 160 8.26 25.41 1.27
CA TRP A 160 7.85 24.63 2.44
C TRP A 160 8.78 23.44 2.67
N THR A 161 9.23 22.79 1.60
CA THR A 161 10.20 21.69 1.69
C THR A 161 11.57 22.16 2.19
N LYS A 162 12.00 23.39 1.84
CA LYS A 162 13.21 24.02 2.40
C LYS A 162 13.11 24.25 3.91
N TYR A 163 11.94 24.66 4.41
CA TYR A 163 11.68 24.84 5.84
C TYR A 163 11.42 23.52 6.59
N GLY A 164 11.56 22.37 5.92
CA GLY A 164 11.53 21.05 6.55
C GLY A 164 10.15 20.40 6.61
N VAL A 165 9.12 20.97 5.98
CA VAL A 165 7.82 20.33 5.87
C VAL A 165 7.88 19.31 4.73
N LYS A 166 7.83 18.01 5.05
CA LYS A 166 8.04 16.94 4.06
C LYS A 166 6.76 16.20 3.71
N ILE A 167 5.89 15.97 4.70
CA ILE A 167 4.73 15.09 4.58
C ILE A 167 3.45 15.88 4.89
N ILE A 168 2.34 15.57 4.22
CA ILE A 168 1.04 16.23 4.50
C ILE A 168 0.63 16.08 5.98
N LYS A 169 0.99 14.94 6.59
CA LYS A 169 0.83 14.67 8.02
C LYS A 169 1.43 15.77 8.90
N ASP A 170 2.54 16.39 8.50
CA ASP A 170 3.20 17.42 9.30
C ASP A 170 2.30 18.65 9.51
N ILE A 171 1.42 18.91 8.54
CA ILE A 171 0.46 20.01 8.50
C ILE A 171 -0.86 19.62 9.19
N CYS A 172 -1.10 18.32 9.40
CA CYS A 172 -2.34 17.79 9.95
C CYS A 172 -2.20 17.37 11.42
N THR A 173 -3.29 17.44 12.17
CA THR A 173 -3.48 16.85 13.49
C THR A 173 -4.64 15.85 13.46
N GLN A 174 -4.81 15.07 14.53
CA GLN A 174 -5.92 14.12 14.66
C GLN A 174 -7.31 14.79 14.58
N LYS A 175 -7.42 16.09 14.88
CA LYS A 175 -8.68 16.84 14.93
C LYS A 175 -8.87 17.81 13.76
N GLY A 176 -7.87 18.00 12.89
CA GLY A 176 -7.93 18.99 11.81
C GLY A 176 -6.57 19.46 11.31
N ILE A 177 -6.56 20.49 10.47
CA ILE A 177 -5.34 21.13 9.93
C ILE A 177 -4.76 22.09 10.99
N LYS A 178 -3.43 22.08 11.19
CA LYS A 178 -2.77 22.99 12.13
C LYS A 178 -2.96 24.45 11.70
N PRO A 179 -3.28 25.38 12.62
CA PRO A 179 -3.38 26.79 12.27
C PRO A 179 -2.01 27.33 11.84
N PHE A 180 -2.00 28.32 10.95
CA PHE A 180 -0.77 28.88 10.39
C PHE A 180 0.24 29.36 11.45
N PRO A 181 -0.16 30.10 12.51
CA PRO A 181 0.77 30.51 13.56
C PRO A 181 1.52 29.34 14.22
N ALA A 182 0.85 28.21 14.44
CA ALA A 182 1.49 27.02 15.02
C ALA A 182 2.52 26.39 14.07
N LEU A 183 2.27 26.42 12.76
CA LEU A 183 3.25 25.98 11.76
C LEU A 183 4.45 26.92 11.67
N GLN A 184 4.23 28.22 11.87
CA GLN A 184 5.31 29.20 11.89
C GLN A 184 6.23 28.99 13.08
N THR A 185 5.69 28.78 14.28
CA THR A 185 6.51 28.46 15.45
C THR A 185 7.28 27.15 15.29
N GLN A 186 6.71 26.16 14.59
CA GLN A 186 7.34 24.84 14.43
C GLN A 186 8.40 24.80 13.33
N TYR A 187 8.18 25.48 12.20
CA TYR A 187 9.02 25.35 10.99
C TYR A 187 9.64 26.68 10.53
N ASN A 188 9.46 27.78 11.27
CA ASN A 188 9.95 29.13 10.94
C ASN A 188 9.55 29.60 9.53
N ILE A 189 8.31 29.32 9.13
CA ILE A 189 7.78 29.67 7.80
C ILE A 189 7.45 31.17 7.75
N PRO A 190 7.84 31.90 6.68
CA PRO A 190 7.59 33.33 6.56
C PRO A 190 6.09 33.64 6.38
N ASN A 191 5.68 34.83 6.84
CA ASN A 191 4.30 35.33 6.72
C ASN A 191 3.81 35.39 5.26
N SER A 192 4.72 35.57 4.29
CA SER A 192 4.40 35.59 2.86
C SER A 192 3.74 34.31 2.35
N CYS A 193 3.92 33.18 3.06
CA CYS A 193 3.35 31.89 2.69
C CYS A 193 1.90 31.68 3.18
N ILE A 194 1.27 32.68 3.81
CA ILE A 194 -0.09 32.54 4.36
C ILE A 194 -1.13 32.19 3.28
N PHE A 195 -1.02 32.78 2.09
CA PHE A 195 -1.94 32.51 0.99
C PHE A 195 -1.77 31.07 0.46
N GLN A 196 -0.52 30.61 0.36
CA GLN A 196 -0.21 29.22 0.01
C GLN A 196 -0.79 28.25 1.05
N TYR A 197 -0.69 28.60 2.34
CA TYR A 197 -1.31 27.82 3.41
C TYR A 197 -2.83 27.71 3.24
N LEU A 198 -3.52 28.81 2.92
CA LEU A 198 -4.97 28.79 2.71
C LEU A 198 -5.37 27.91 1.52
N GLN A 199 -4.60 27.95 0.42
CA GLN A 199 -4.81 27.08 -0.73
C GLN A 199 -4.60 25.60 -0.36
N VAL A 200 -3.49 25.27 0.30
CA VAL A 200 -3.21 23.91 0.79
C VAL A 200 -4.31 23.45 1.74
N LYS A 201 -4.76 24.32 2.64
CA LYS A 201 -5.83 24.03 3.61
C LYS A 201 -7.13 23.67 2.90
N SER A 202 -7.52 24.44 1.87
CA SER A 202 -8.70 24.17 1.05
C SER A 202 -8.60 22.80 0.37
N VAL A 203 -7.48 22.50 -0.28
CA VAL A 203 -7.24 21.22 -0.97
C VAL A 203 -7.26 20.03 0.00
N ILE A 204 -6.63 20.18 1.17
CA ILE A 204 -6.65 19.12 2.20
C ILE A 204 -8.07 18.92 2.72
N SER A 205 -8.82 19.99 2.99
CA SER A 205 -10.19 19.87 3.50
C SER A 205 -11.16 19.21 2.51
N THR A 206 -10.92 19.36 1.22
CA THR A 206 -11.76 18.81 0.14
C THR A 206 -11.39 17.38 -0.23
N HIS A 207 -10.09 17.05 -0.24
CA HIS A 207 -9.60 15.78 -0.80
C HIS A 207 -8.93 14.84 0.20
N VAL A 208 -8.61 15.29 1.42
CA VAL A 208 -7.95 14.45 2.45
C VAL A 208 -8.95 14.10 3.55
N THR A 209 -9.20 12.81 3.75
CA THR A 209 -9.99 12.35 4.90
C THR A 209 -9.12 12.31 6.16
N LEU A 210 -9.23 13.34 6.99
CA LEU A 210 -8.45 13.48 8.21
C LEU A 210 -8.89 12.52 9.33
N ASN A 211 -10.13 12.04 9.31
CA ASN A 211 -10.66 11.17 10.37
C ASN A 211 -10.32 9.68 10.12
N PRO A 212 -9.51 9.02 10.96
CA PRO A 212 -9.16 7.60 10.83
C PRO A 212 -10.37 6.65 10.91
N GLN A 213 -11.45 7.07 11.56
CA GLN A 213 -12.68 6.27 11.71
C GLN A 213 -13.43 6.16 10.37
N ILE A 214 -13.50 7.26 9.60
CA ILE A 214 -14.27 7.43 8.35
C ILE A 214 -13.44 7.07 7.10
N GLN A 215 -12.14 6.81 7.27
CA GLN A 215 -11.32 6.34 6.17
C GLN A 215 -11.83 4.96 5.69
N PRO A 216 -11.96 4.76 4.36
CA PRO A 216 -12.20 3.43 3.81
C PRO A 216 -11.19 2.46 4.41
N TYR A 217 -11.63 1.26 4.83
CA TYR A 217 -10.76 0.22 5.41
C TYR A 217 -9.44 0.05 4.63
N ARG A 218 -9.54 0.14 3.30
CA ARG A 218 -8.42 0.10 2.33
C ARG A 218 -7.34 1.18 2.56
N LEU A 219 -7.72 2.41 2.91
CA LEU A 219 -6.76 3.49 3.19
C LEU A 219 -6.09 3.31 4.57
N LYS A 220 -6.78 2.69 5.54
CA LYS A 220 -6.25 2.48 6.90
C LYS A 220 -4.99 1.61 6.87
N ASP A 221 -5.03 0.48 6.18
CA ASP A 221 -3.88 -0.42 6.11
C ASP A 221 -2.67 0.22 5.42
N MET A 222 -2.88 1.00 4.36
CA MET A 222 -1.79 1.75 3.70
C MET A 222 -1.22 2.84 4.61
N THR A 223 -2.07 3.61 5.31
CA THR A 223 -1.57 4.59 6.30
C THR A 223 -0.78 3.92 7.43
N GLU A 224 -1.19 2.72 7.85
CA GLU A 224 -0.46 1.93 8.82
C GLU A 224 0.92 1.55 8.28
N ILE A 225 1.01 1.08 7.03
CA ILE A 225 2.28 0.73 6.37
C ILE A 225 3.25 1.93 6.36
N PHE A 226 2.82 3.09 5.86
CA PHE A 226 3.68 4.28 5.83
C PHE A 226 4.06 4.75 7.23
N SER A 227 3.13 4.70 8.19
CA SER A 227 3.41 5.09 9.58
C SER A 227 4.48 4.19 10.21
N ARG A 228 4.48 2.90 9.90
CA ARG A 228 5.48 1.93 10.36
C ARG A 228 6.82 2.18 9.71
N CYS A 229 6.86 2.47 8.41
CA CYS A 229 8.10 2.78 7.70
C CYS A 229 8.81 4.02 8.25
N HIS A 230 8.07 5.07 8.63
CA HIS A 230 8.68 6.24 9.26
C HIS A 230 9.17 5.98 10.69
N LYS A 231 8.43 5.19 11.48
CA LYS A 231 8.77 4.95 12.90
C LYS A 231 9.81 3.84 13.11
N SER A 232 9.86 2.86 12.21
CA SER A 232 10.69 1.66 12.37
C SER A 232 10.97 0.99 11.01
N PRO A 233 11.80 1.59 10.14
CA PRO A 233 12.00 1.15 8.76
C PRO A 233 12.63 -0.25 8.64
N LEU A 234 13.35 -0.71 9.67
CA LEU A 234 14.06 -1.99 9.68
C LEU A 234 13.19 -3.18 10.14
N LYS A 235 11.95 -2.95 10.60
CA LYS A 235 11.13 -4.04 11.14
C LYS A 235 10.62 -4.98 10.03
N PRO A 236 10.66 -6.32 10.23
CA PRO A 236 10.47 -7.31 9.17
C PRO A 236 9.03 -7.50 8.68
N LYS A 237 8.02 -6.89 9.32
CA LYS A 237 6.59 -7.15 9.03
C LYS A 237 5.96 -6.24 7.95
N ALA A 238 6.75 -5.45 7.22
CA ALA A 238 6.23 -4.55 6.19
C ALA A 238 5.66 -5.30 4.97
N LEU A 239 6.38 -6.34 4.53
CA LEU A 239 5.99 -7.17 3.39
C LEU A 239 4.70 -7.96 3.62
N SER A 240 4.52 -8.54 4.81
CA SER A 240 3.29 -9.27 5.15
C SER A 240 2.07 -8.34 5.18
N LEU A 241 2.27 -7.09 5.61
CA LEU A 241 1.23 -6.07 5.58
C LEU A 241 0.89 -5.68 4.13
N CYS A 242 1.89 -5.45 3.28
CA CYS A 242 1.69 -5.19 1.84
C CYS A 242 1.00 -6.35 1.12
N TYR A 243 1.28 -7.60 1.53
CA TYR A 243 0.59 -8.76 0.99
C TYR A 243 -0.87 -8.81 1.42
N ARG A 244 -1.14 -8.58 2.72
CA ARG A 244 -2.51 -8.53 3.28
C ARG A 244 -3.35 -7.48 2.56
N THR A 245 -2.79 -6.29 2.33
CA THR A 245 -3.47 -5.22 1.59
C THR A 245 -3.73 -5.60 0.14
N ASN A 246 -2.72 -6.09 -0.58
CA ASN A 246 -2.89 -6.52 -1.97
C ASN A 246 -3.94 -7.62 -2.15
N LEU A 247 -4.05 -8.54 -1.20
CA LEU A 247 -5.12 -9.54 -1.21
C LEU A 247 -6.50 -8.89 -1.03
N ASP A 248 -6.63 -7.95 -0.10
CA ASP A 248 -7.89 -7.24 0.17
C ASP A 248 -8.35 -6.40 -1.05
N TYR A 249 -7.40 -5.76 -1.74
CA TYR A 249 -7.64 -4.95 -2.95
C TYR A 249 -8.08 -5.80 -4.15
N ASN A 250 -7.39 -6.91 -4.41
CA ASN A 250 -7.58 -7.70 -5.63
C ASN A 250 -8.77 -8.68 -5.55
N THR A 251 -9.39 -8.83 -4.39
CA THR A 251 -10.53 -9.75 -4.22
C THR A 251 -11.83 -8.96 -4.04
N PRO A 252 -12.83 -9.12 -4.93
CA PRO A 252 -14.14 -8.54 -4.70
C PRO A 252 -14.72 -9.09 -3.40
N ARG A 253 -15.43 -8.24 -2.64
CA ARG A 253 -16.06 -8.62 -1.36
C ARG A 253 -17.29 -9.52 -1.53
N SER A 254 -17.66 -9.86 -2.76
CA SER A 254 -18.78 -10.78 -2.99
C SER A 254 -18.41 -12.17 -2.51
N PHE A 255 -19.02 -12.59 -1.41
CA PHE A 255 -19.05 -13.97 -0.97
C PHE A 255 -19.95 -14.78 -1.90
N THR A 256 -19.45 -15.08 -3.11
CA THR A 256 -20.19 -15.84 -4.13
C THR A 256 -20.63 -17.22 -3.64
N TYR A 257 -19.98 -17.76 -2.61
CA TYR A 257 -20.39 -18.99 -1.94
C TYR A 257 -21.48 -18.76 -0.87
N VAL A 258 -21.44 -17.66 -0.11
CA VAL A 258 -22.54 -17.30 0.82
C VAL A 258 -23.82 -17.04 0.03
N GLN A 259 -23.73 -16.39 -1.13
CA GLN A 259 -24.87 -16.22 -2.03
C GLN A 259 -25.43 -17.53 -2.59
N LYS A 260 -24.63 -18.61 -2.64
CA LYS A 260 -25.12 -19.95 -2.98
C LYS A 260 -25.83 -20.59 -1.79
N TRP A 261 -25.27 -20.44 -0.59
CA TRP A 261 -25.89 -20.92 0.65
C TRP A 261 -27.23 -20.24 0.94
N GLU A 262 -27.35 -18.94 0.68
CA GLU A 262 -28.60 -18.19 0.76
C GLU A 262 -29.66 -18.72 -0.24
N LYS A 263 -29.23 -19.17 -1.42
CA LYS A 263 -30.12 -19.81 -2.41
C LYS A 263 -30.53 -21.24 -2.04
N GLU A 264 -29.75 -21.91 -1.20
CA GLU A 264 -29.99 -23.27 -0.71
C GLU A 264 -30.88 -23.29 0.55
N GLY A 265 -31.39 -22.13 1.00
CA GLY A 265 -32.36 -22.03 2.09
C GLY A 265 -31.75 -21.75 3.47
N ILE A 266 -30.46 -21.42 3.55
CA ILE A 266 -29.81 -20.98 4.79
C ILE A 266 -30.22 -19.52 5.06
N PRO A 267 -30.60 -19.15 6.30
CA PRO A 267 -30.97 -17.77 6.64
C PRO A 267 -29.84 -16.80 6.30
N THR A 268 -30.20 -15.56 5.92
CA THR A 268 -29.25 -14.52 5.50
C THR A 268 -28.17 -14.30 6.56
N ILE A 269 -26.95 -14.69 6.22
CA ILE A 269 -25.80 -14.55 7.12
C ILE A 269 -25.32 -13.11 7.00
N THR A 270 -25.56 -12.29 8.02
CA THR A 270 -25.00 -10.94 8.06
C THR A 270 -23.46 -11.01 8.18
N ASP A 271 -22.77 -10.01 7.63
CA ASP A 271 -21.30 -9.92 7.69
C ASP A 271 -20.76 -10.00 9.13
N SER A 272 -21.53 -9.52 10.12
CA SER A 272 -21.17 -9.61 11.54
C SER A 272 -21.25 -11.03 12.09
N HIS A 273 -22.29 -11.80 11.72
CA HIS A 273 -22.39 -13.22 12.08
C HIS A 273 -21.26 -14.03 11.45
N TRP A 274 -20.93 -13.76 10.18
CA TRP A 274 -19.84 -14.43 9.48
C TRP A 274 -18.48 -14.19 10.15
N LEU A 275 -18.18 -12.94 10.48
CA LEU A 275 -16.94 -12.58 11.19
C LEU A 275 -16.87 -13.25 12.57
N SER A 276 -17.98 -13.32 13.31
CA SER A 276 -18.05 -13.97 14.61
C SER A 276 -17.76 -15.49 14.52
N ALA A 277 -18.32 -16.16 13.51
CA ALA A 277 -18.08 -17.58 13.25
C ALA A 277 -16.61 -17.84 12.87
N LEU A 278 -16.02 -16.98 12.03
CA LEU A 278 -14.61 -17.08 11.67
C LEU A 278 -13.68 -16.85 12.86
N THR A 279 -14.00 -15.90 13.76
CA THR A 279 -13.21 -15.69 14.98
C THR A 279 -13.28 -16.91 15.90
N ALA A 280 -14.45 -17.54 16.05
CA ALA A 280 -14.61 -18.76 16.83
C ALA A 280 -13.79 -19.93 16.23
N LEU A 281 -13.81 -20.10 14.90
CA LEU A 281 -13.03 -21.12 14.21
C LEU A 281 -11.53 -20.87 14.32
N SER A 282 -11.08 -19.61 14.23
CA SER A 282 -9.66 -19.28 14.34
C SER A 282 -9.06 -19.66 15.71
N GLY A 283 -9.84 -19.58 16.78
CA GLY A 283 -9.44 -20.05 18.12
C GLY A 283 -9.32 -21.57 18.22
N LEU A 284 -10.18 -22.31 17.51
CA LEU A 284 -10.20 -23.78 17.48
C LEU A 284 -9.09 -24.38 16.59
N THR A 285 -8.65 -23.68 15.54
CA THR A 285 -7.61 -24.15 14.61
C THR A 285 -6.16 -23.96 15.12
N SER A 286 -5.97 -23.54 16.37
CA SER A 286 -4.65 -23.37 16.99
C SER A 286 -3.85 -24.67 17.15
N CYS A 287 -4.43 -25.83 16.83
CA CYS A 287 -3.77 -27.14 16.85
C CYS A 287 -2.72 -27.37 15.75
N PHE A 288 -2.38 -26.38 14.92
CA PHE A 288 -1.30 -26.48 13.91
C PHE A 288 0.01 -25.75 14.29
N SER A 289 0.16 -25.32 15.55
CA SER A 289 1.47 -24.88 16.07
C SER A 289 2.29 -26.05 16.62
N HIS A 290 2.90 -26.81 15.71
CA HIS A 290 4.07 -27.64 15.97
C HIS A 290 5.08 -27.49 14.81
#